data_AF-A0A553V525-F1
#
_entry.id   AF-A0A553V525-F1
#
_cell.length_a   1.000
_cell.length_b   1.000
_cell.length_c   1.000
_cell.angle_alpha   90.00
_cell.angle_beta   90.00
_cell.angle_gamma   90.00
#
_symmetry.space_group_name_H-M   'P 1'
#
loop_
_entity.id
_entity.type
_entity.pdbx_description
1 polymer ?
#
loop_
_entity_poly.entity_id
_entity_poly.type
_entity_poly.pdbx_seq_one_letter_code
_entity_poly.pdbx_strand_id
1 'polypeptide(L)'
;MRIEAASSAADFARHTAEPANIAASTQGAVISTQRLTALALSGRLPLTIRHEAFHTAQPAGIPRWLAEGLARTFSGEAASDPQGPTGLSRLSSDALSEELLGRNPTRLAAAYVEAARRAGQLVKRRGWKEVIKELSKL
;
A
#
# COMPACT_ATOMS: atom_id res chain seq x y z
N MET A 1 -16.80 7.04 -1.83
CA MET A 1 -15.93 5.92 -2.24
C MET A 1 -16.76 4.88 -2.96
N ARG A 2 -16.25 4.28 -4.04
CA ARG A 2 -16.87 3.13 -4.74
C ARG A 2 -15.81 2.06 -5.04
N ILE A 3 -16.24 0.80 -5.11
CA ILE A 3 -15.39 -0.35 -5.45
C ILE A 3 -15.82 -0.90 -6.81
N GLU A 4 -14.88 -1.05 -7.73
CA GLU A 4 -15.07 -1.64 -9.05
C GLU A 4 -14.24 -2.92 -9.18
N ALA A 5 -14.90 -4.07 -9.26
CA ALA A 5 -14.22 -5.34 -9.43
C ALA A 5 -14.17 -5.73 -10.91
N ALA A 6 -12.97 -5.91 -11.44
CA ALA A 6 -12.77 -6.39 -12.79
C ALA A 6 -13.22 -7.85 -12.96
N SER A 7 -13.60 -8.21 -14.18
CA SER A 7 -14.04 -9.57 -14.54
C SER A 7 -12.88 -10.56 -14.68
N SER A 8 -11.64 -10.08 -14.83
CA SER A 8 -10.41 -10.88 -14.92
C SER A 8 -9.18 -10.02 -14.63
N ALA A 9 -8.00 -10.64 -14.49
CA ALA A 9 -6.75 -9.89 -14.33
C ALA A 9 -6.39 -9.08 -15.58
N ALA A 10 -6.71 -9.58 -16.79
CA ALA A 10 -6.54 -8.84 -18.03
C ALA A 10 -7.49 -7.64 -18.10
N ASP A 11 -8.73 -7.83 -17.67
CA ASP A 11 -9.71 -6.75 -17.58
C ASP A 11 -9.29 -5.66 -16.59
N PHE A 12 -8.76 -6.05 -15.43
CA PHE A 12 -8.18 -5.14 -14.46
C PHE A 12 -7.05 -4.30 -15.09
N ALA A 13 -6.05 -4.96 -15.68
CA ALA A 13 -4.90 -4.28 -16.27
C ALA A 13 -5.28 -3.28 -17.37
N ARG A 14 -6.31 -3.60 -18.19
CA ARG A 14 -6.82 -2.66 -19.20
C ARG A 14 -7.45 -1.41 -18.59
N HIS A 15 -8.22 -1.55 -17.52
CA HIS A 15 -8.96 -0.44 -16.91
C HIS A 15 -8.09 0.47 -16.04
N THR A 16 -7.05 -0.10 -15.41
CA THR A 16 -6.23 0.63 -14.43
C THR A 16 -4.85 1.01 -14.94
N ALA A 17 -4.43 0.46 -16.09
CA ALA A 17 -3.03 0.47 -16.57
C ALA A 17 -2.03 -0.16 -15.57
N GLU A 18 -2.52 -0.87 -14.55
CA GLU A 18 -1.69 -1.59 -13.60
C GLU A 18 -1.26 -2.95 -14.16
N PRO A 19 -0.08 -3.46 -13.77
CA PRO A 19 0.31 -4.83 -14.07
C PRO A 19 -0.71 -5.87 -13.54
N ALA A 20 -0.91 -6.97 -14.27
CA ALA A 20 -1.88 -8.01 -13.93
C ALA A 20 -1.61 -8.73 -12.59
N ASN A 21 -0.41 -8.58 -12.02
CA ASN A 21 -0.06 -9.10 -10.69
C ASN A 21 -0.44 -8.17 -9.53
N ILE A 22 -0.96 -6.97 -9.82
CA ILE A 22 -1.47 -6.03 -8.82
C ILE A 22 -2.92 -6.43 -8.44
N ALA A 23 -3.19 -6.56 -7.15
CA ALA A 23 -4.47 -7.04 -6.64
C ALA A 23 -5.59 -5.99 -6.72
N ALA A 24 -5.24 -4.73 -6.49
CA ALA A 24 -6.12 -3.58 -6.53
C ALA A 24 -5.29 -2.29 -6.67
N SER A 25 -5.95 -1.19 -7.01
CA SER A 25 -5.36 0.15 -7.06
C SER A 25 -6.43 1.18 -6.74
N THR A 26 -6.02 2.28 -6.13
CA THR A 26 -6.91 3.39 -5.74
C THR A 26 -6.58 4.63 -6.56
N GLN A 27 -7.61 5.20 -7.19
CA GLN A 27 -7.53 6.47 -7.89
C GLN A 27 -8.65 7.39 -7.39
N GLY A 28 -8.27 8.41 -6.62
CA GLY A 28 -9.23 9.29 -5.94
C GLY A 28 -10.16 8.51 -5.02
N ALA A 29 -11.47 8.55 -5.32
CA ALA A 29 -12.50 7.85 -4.53
C ALA A 29 -12.87 6.47 -5.08
N VAL A 30 -12.12 5.95 -6.06
CA VAL A 30 -12.40 4.67 -6.73
C VAL A 30 -11.33 3.66 -6.38
N ILE A 31 -11.76 2.52 -5.85
CA ILE A 31 -10.93 1.33 -5.64
C ILE A 31 -11.25 0.37 -6.77
N SER A 32 -10.30 0.16 -7.67
CA SER A 32 -10.39 -0.87 -8.70
C SER A 32 -9.71 -2.14 -8.19
N THR A 33 -10.35 -3.29 -8.30
CA THR A 33 -9.81 -4.57 -7.82
C THR A 33 -9.79 -5.61 -8.94
N GLN A 34 -8.94 -6.63 -8.81
CA GLN A 34 -9.20 -7.91 -9.47
C GLN A 34 -10.53 -8.51 -8.97
N ARG A 35 -10.97 -9.63 -9.57
CA ARG A 35 -12.18 -10.34 -9.11
C ARG A 35 -12.16 -10.58 -7.60
N LEU A 36 -13.22 -10.15 -6.91
CA LEU A 36 -13.32 -10.30 -5.45
C LEU A 36 -13.27 -11.77 -5.02
N THR A 37 -13.86 -12.69 -5.80
CA THR A 37 -13.81 -14.14 -5.53
C THR A 37 -12.40 -14.70 -5.60
N ALA A 38 -11.57 -14.22 -6.54
CA ALA A 38 -10.17 -14.63 -6.64
C ALA A 38 -9.37 -14.14 -5.42
N LEU A 39 -9.58 -12.89 -5.00
CA LEU A 39 -8.95 -12.32 -3.80
C LEU A 39 -9.42 -13.04 -2.52
N ALA A 40 -10.68 -13.46 -2.46
CA ALA A 40 -11.23 -14.21 -1.33
C ALA A 40 -10.61 -15.60 -1.23
N LEU A 41 -10.52 -16.33 -2.36
CA LEU A 41 -9.88 -17.65 -2.42
C LEU A 41 -8.41 -17.62 -2.01
N SER A 42 -7.69 -16.53 -2.30
CA SER A 42 -6.31 -16.35 -1.86
C SER A 42 -6.17 -15.79 -0.44
N GLY A 43 -7.27 -15.55 0.28
CA GLY A 43 -7.25 -14.96 1.63
C GLY A 43 -6.83 -13.49 1.68
N ARG A 44 -6.78 -12.79 0.53
CA ARG A 44 -6.25 -11.41 0.42
C ARG A 44 -7.34 -10.35 0.48
N LEU A 45 -8.59 -10.70 0.18
CA LEU A 45 -9.69 -9.74 -0.01
C LEU A 45 -9.83 -8.73 1.15
N PRO A 46 -9.93 -9.12 2.43
CA PRO A 46 -10.14 -8.13 3.51
C PRO A 46 -8.95 -7.17 3.67
N LEU A 47 -7.73 -7.69 3.54
CA LEU A 47 -6.50 -6.91 3.67
C LEU A 47 -6.37 -5.91 2.51
N THR A 48 -6.61 -6.38 1.28
CA THR A 48 -6.59 -5.53 0.09
C THR A 48 -7.61 -4.41 0.16
N ILE A 49 -8.87 -4.69 0.54
CA ILE A 49 -9.88 -3.63 0.67
C ILE A 49 -9.52 -2.60 1.74
N ARG A 50 -8.99 -3.04 2.90
CA ARG A 50 -8.55 -2.10 3.95
C ARG A 50 -7.39 -1.23 3.50
N HIS A 51 -6.42 -1.81 2.78
CA HIS A 51 -5.26 -1.11 2.24
C HIS A 51 -5.70 0.01 1.29
N GLU A 52 -6.48 -0.34 0.27
CA GLU A 52 -6.96 0.61 -0.74
C GLU A 52 -7.89 1.67 -0.14
N ALA A 53 -8.80 1.26 0.76
CA ALA A 53 -9.66 2.22 1.45
C ALA A 53 -8.85 3.23 2.28
N PHE A 54 -7.72 2.82 2.86
CA PHE A 54 -6.88 3.74 3.60
C PHE A 54 -6.23 4.81 2.71
N HIS A 55 -5.85 4.46 1.47
CA HIS A 55 -5.35 5.44 0.50
C HIS A 55 -6.38 6.53 0.18
N THR A 56 -7.68 6.23 0.18
CA THR A 56 -8.73 7.24 -0.07
C THR A 56 -8.80 8.33 1.01
N ALA A 57 -8.26 8.06 2.20
CA ALA A 57 -8.24 8.99 3.33
C ALA A 57 -6.90 9.75 3.46
N GLN A 58 -5.91 9.42 2.63
CA GLN A 58 -4.61 10.07 2.67
C GLN A 58 -4.65 11.41 1.93
N PRO A 59 -3.96 12.45 2.45
CA PRO A 59 -3.87 13.73 1.75
C PRO A 59 -3.03 13.61 0.48
N ALA A 60 -3.25 14.51 -0.46
CA ALA A 60 -2.39 14.65 -1.62
C ALA A 60 -0.96 15.04 -1.18
N GLY A 61 0.06 14.60 -1.92
CA GLY A 61 1.45 14.99 -1.65
C GLY A 61 2.13 14.22 -0.50
N ILE A 62 1.44 13.29 0.17
CA ILE A 62 2.09 12.39 1.12
C ILE A 62 3.26 11.63 0.45
N PRO A 63 4.46 11.55 1.07
CA PRO A 63 5.56 10.77 0.52
C PRO A 63 5.17 9.31 0.31
N ARG A 64 5.54 8.72 -0.84
CA ARG A 64 5.09 7.37 -1.24
C ARG A 64 5.42 6.31 -0.19
N TRP A 65 6.62 6.36 0.41
CA TRP A 65 6.99 5.42 1.46
C TRP A 65 6.04 5.46 2.66
N LEU A 66 5.56 6.64 3.04
CA LEU A 66 4.69 6.81 4.19
C LEU A 66 3.26 6.41 3.84
N ALA A 67 2.80 6.76 2.65
CA ALA A 67 1.49 6.35 2.12
C ALA A 67 1.33 4.82 2.14
N GLU A 68 2.27 4.11 1.54
CA GLU A 68 2.26 2.65 1.45
C GLU A 68 2.50 1.99 2.81
N GLY A 69 3.43 2.54 3.59
CA GLY A 69 3.75 2.01 4.91
C GLY A 69 2.57 2.10 5.87
N LEU A 70 1.85 3.22 5.89
CA LEU A 70 0.66 3.38 6.72
C LEU A 70 -0.50 2.52 6.21
N ALA A 71 -0.70 2.40 4.90
CA ALA A 71 -1.74 1.54 4.33
C ALA A 71 -1.52 0.07 4.73
N ARG A 72 -0.30 -0.47 4.59
CA ARG A 72 0.04 -1.84 5.05
C ARG A 72 -0.07 -2.02 6.57
N THR A 73 0.29 -0.99 7.34
CA THR A 73 0.18 -1.02 8.80
C THR A 73 -1.30 -1.05 9.23
N PHE A 74 -2.13 -0.21 8.61
CA PHE A 74 -3.56 -0.12 8.90
C PHE A 74 -4.32 -1.37 8.43
N SER A 75 -4.01 -1.87 7.24
CA SER A 75 -4.70 -3.03 6.66
C SER A 75 -4.47 -4.31 7.47
N GLY A 76 -3.30 -4.41 8.10
CA GLY A 76 -2.82 -5.59 8.81
C GLY A 76 -1.88 -6.46 7.97
N GLU A 77 -1.59 -6.09 6.71
CA GLU A 77 -0.63 -6.82 5.86
C GLU A 77 0.76 -6.90 6.48
N ALA A 78 1.17 -5.84 7.21
CA ALA A 78 2.46 -5.79 7.88
C ALA A 78 2.66 -6.91 8.91
N ALA A 79 1.59 -7.53 9.42
CA ALA A 79 1.69 -8.63 10.38
C ALA A 79 2.26 -9.93 9.75
N SER A 80 2.16 -10.06 8.42
CA SER A 80 2.71 -11.20 7.67
C SER A 80 4.05 -10.90 7.02
N ASP A 81 4.61 -9.70 7.23
CA ASP A 81 5.88 -9.31 6.62
C ASP A 81 7.06 -10.07 7.27
N PRO A 82 8.10 -10.43 6.47
CA PRO A 82 9.32 -11.02 7.01
C PRO A 82 9.99 -10.14 8.06
N GLN A 83 10.41 -10.74 9.17
CA GLN A 83 11.09 -10.02 10.27
C GLN A 83 12.56 -9.71 9.98
N GLY A 84 13.14 -10.32 8.95
CA GLY A 84 14.54 -10.16 8.58
C GLY A 84 14.90 -8.76 8.02
N PRO A 85 16.20 -8.52 7.80
CA PRO A 85 16.66 -7.29 7.16
C PRO A 85 16.12 -7.21 5.73
N THR A 86 15.65 -6.02 5.35
CA THR A 86 15.18 -5.70 4.00
C THR A 86 16.32 -5.35 3.05
N GLY A 87 17.51 -5.06 3.60
CA GLY A 87 18.62 -4.44 2.86
C GLY A 87 18.42 -2.95 2.55
N LEU A 88 17.26 -2.37 2.93
CA LEU A 88 16.85 -1.01 2.56
C LEU A 88 16.80 -0.04 3.75
N SER A 89 17.16 -0.49 4.95
CA SER A 89 17.07 0.30 6.19
C SER A 89 17.91 1.58 6.18
N ARG A 90 18.95 1.67 5.34
CA ARG A 90 19.81 2.84 5.20
C ARG A 90 19.34 3.83 4.13
N LEU A 91 18.33 3.50 3.33
CA LEU A 91 17.79 4.43 2.34
C LEU A 91 17.16 5.65 3.03
N SER A 92 17.34 6.83 2.46
CA SER A 92 16.54 8.00 2.83
C SER A 92 15.06 7.77 2.53
N SER A 93 14.19 8.57 3.13
CA SER A 93 12.74 8.53 2.86
C SER A 93 12.40 8.74 1.38
N ASP A 94 13.12 9.64 0.72
CA ASP A 94 12.92 9.94 -0.69
C ASP A 94 13.40 8.78 -1.56
N ALA A 95 14.60 8.24 -1.28
CA ALA A 95 15.10 7.07 -1.99
C ALA A 95 14.18 5.85 -1.82
N LEU A 96 13.60 5.64 -0.64
CA LEU A 96 12.61 4.57 -0.44
C LEU A 96 11.31 4.81 -1.22
N SER A 97 10.91 6.08 -1.40
CA SER A 97 9.77 6.45 -2.23
C SER A 97 10.04 6.15 -3.71
N GLU A 98 11.25 6.48 -4.18
CA GLU A 98 11.69 6.16 -5.53
C GLU A 98 11.74 4.64 -5.78
N GLU A 99 12.17 3.83 -4.82
CA GLU A 99 12.13 2.36 -4.96
C GLU A 99 10.70 1.82 -5.14
N LEU A 100 9.72 2.40 -4.42
CA LEU A 100 8.31 2.03 -4.54
C LEU A 100 7.71 2.49 -5.88
N LEU A 101 8.06 3.70 -6.34
CA LEU A 101 7.61 4.24 -7.62
C LEU A 101 8.22 3.50 -8.81
N GLY A 102 9.52 3.16 -8.72
CA GLY A 102 10.26 2.47 -9.77
C GLY A 102 9.83 1.01 -9.97
N ARG A 103 9.09 0.42 -9.00
CA ARG A 103 8.48 -0.91 -9.09
C ARG A 103 9.44 -2.02 -9.53
N ASN A 104 10.72 -1.92 -9.15
CA ASN A 104 11.72 -2.93 -9.49
C ASN A 104 11.30 -4.30 -8.90
N PRO A 105 11.02 -5.33 -9.71
CA PRO A 105 10.50 -6.61 -9.22
C PRO A 105 11.38 -7.27 -8.16
N THR A 106 12.70 -7.09 -8.21
CA THR A 106 13.64 -7.67 -7.23
C THR A 106 13.65 -6.98 -5.88
N ARG A 107 13.24 -5.70 -5.82
CA ARG A 107 13.36 -4.87 -4.60
C ARG A 107 12.01 -4.40 -4.05
N LEU A 108 10.96 -4.43 -4.86
CA LEU A 108 9.65 -3.88 -4.53
C LEU A 108 9.07 -4.50 -3.25
N ALA A 109 9.14 -5.83 -3.10
CA ALA A 109 8.67 -6.50 -1.89
C ALA A 109 9.43 -6.02 -0.64
N ALA A 110 10.75 -5.90 -0.73
CA ALA A 110 11.57 -5.39 0.38
C ALA A 110 11.28 -3.90 0.68
N ALA A 111 10.97 -3.09 -0.35
CA ALA A 111 10.61 -1.69 -0.19
C ALA A 111 9.28 -1.53 0.55
N TYR A 112 8.28 -2.35 0.24
CA TYR A 112 7.01 -2.38 0.97
C TYR A 112 7.18 -2.78 2.43
N VAL A 113 7.99 -3.81 2.71
CA VAL A 113 8.28 -4.26 4.08
C VAL A 113 9.02 -3.16 4.86
N GLU A 114 10.00 -2.49 4.24
CA GLU A 114 10.74 -1.41 4.87
C GLU A 114 9.85 -0.20 5.16
N ALA A 115 8.98 0.18 4.21
CA ALA A 115 8.00 1.24 4.38
C ALA A 115 7.04 0.94 5.54
N ALA A 116 6.46 -0.27 5.59
CA ALA A 116 5.58 -0.72 6.65
C ALA A 116 6.28 -0.71 8.01
N ARG A 117 7.54 -1.16 8.08
CA ARG A 117 8.33 -1.14 9.33
C ARG A 117 8.53 0.27 9.85
N ARG A 118 8.94 1.22 8.98
CA ARG A 118 9.16 2.62 9.38
C ARG A 118 7.86 3.30 9.81
N ALA A 119 6.79 3.12 9.04
CA ALA A 119 5.47 3.69 9.33
C ALA A 119 4.88 3.09 10.62
N GLY A 120 4.94 1.77 10.78
CA GLY A 120 4.50 1.08 12.00
C GLY A 120 5.26 1.54 13.25
N GLN A 121 6.57 1.77 13.15
CA GLN A 121 7.34 2.37 14.25
C GLN A 121 6.92 3.81 14.54
N LEU A 122 6.62 4.61 13.53
CA LEU A 122 6.14 5.98 13.71
C LEU A 122 4.79 5.98 14.45
N VAL A 123 3.85 5.13 14.01
CA VAL A 123 2.55 4.94 14.66
C VAL A 123 2.71 4.42 16.08
N LYS A 124 3.62 3.46 16.33
CA LYS A 124 3.88 2.95 17.68
C LYS A 124 4.40 4.04 18.62
N ARG A 125 5.24 4.95 18.13
CA ARG A 125 5.83 6.03 18.96
C ARG A 125 4.87 7.20 19.20
N ARG A 126 4.07 7.58 18.21
CA ARG A 126 3.26 8.83 18.24
C ARG A 126 1.76 8.57 18.36
N GLY A 127 1.32 7.35 18.10
CA GLY A 127 -0.10 7.02 17.94
C GLY A 127 -0.66 7.46 16.58
N TRP A 128 -1.73 6.81 16.14
CA TRP A 128 -2.40 7.12 14.88
C TRP A 128 -2.88 8.56 14.78
N LYS A 129 -3.44 9.10 15.87
CA LYS A 129 -4.02 10.45 15.90
C LYS A 129 -3.00 11.52 15.51
N GLU A 130 -1.81 11.48 16.10
CA GLU A 130 -0.78 12.48 15.83
C GLU A 130 -0.19 12.31 14.42
N VAL A 131 0.04 11.06 13.97
CA VAL A 131 0.49 10.79 12.61
C VAL A 131 -0.50 11.33 11.57
N ILE A 132 -1.80 11.04 11.73
CA ILE A 132 -2.84 11.52 10.80
C ILE A 132 -2.93 13.05 10.85
N LYS A 133 -2.87 13.67 12.04
CA LYS A 133 -2.92 15.13 12.17
C LYS A 133 -1.75 15.82 11.48
N GLU A 134 -0.55 15.24 11.52
CA GLU A 134 0.60 15.75 10.78
C GLU A 134 0.40 15.64 9.26
N LEU A 135 -0.18 14.54 8.79
CA LEU A 135 -0.49 14.37 7.37
C LEU A 135 -1.48 15.43 6.87
N SER A 136 -2.50 15.79 7.64
CA SER A 136 -3.50 16.80 7.25
C SER A 136 -2.94 18.24 7.10
N LYS A 137 -1.65 18.46 7.38
CA LYS A 137 -0.98 19.75 7.20
C LYS A 137 -0.16 19.83 5.91
N LEU A 138 -0.01 18.72 5.19
CA LEU A 138 0.61 18.64 3.86
C LEU A 138 -0.39 19.09 2.80
#